data_AF-A0A3P9LW90-F1
#
_entry.id   AF-A0A3P9LW90-F1
#
_cell.length_a   1.000
_cell.length_b   1.000
_cell.length_c   1.000
_cell.angle_alpha   90.00
_cell.angle_beta   90.00
_cell.angle_gamma   90.00
#
_symmetry.space_group_name_H-M   'P 1'
#
loop_
_entity.id
_entity.type
_entity.pdbx_description
1 polymer ?
#
loop_
_entity_poly.entity_id
_entity_poly.type
_entity_poly.pdbx_seq_one_letter_code
_entity_poly.pdbx_strand_id
1 'polypeptide(L)'
;MKVAVAGDQSYLSTILRFFVEQLANKTPDWLSYIRFLVIPIGSHPLAKYMASFDSRFNSIFMDTAWRDLMVKESQPPVSPADSIDVAGRVVQYLGGANVSHQFPISEAMLTYKQKSPDEDSCQKFVPFVAVRVRSLLDSDDAMGGNTSILSSPTPPSAGPYGKEIGSTPPQSPSVSTALSPCSGNELMGLQVDYWTWQGPDKKKEGEKRDVGLKNTLKSNFRSLQVSRLPSGGELTPPPCMAMTVVTKEKNKKVIFLSKKPKEKDLDSKSQVIDGISRLICTAKHQHTMLRVTIDGVEWNDVKFFQLAAQWPTHVKHFPVGIFGYSKPV
;
A
#
# COMPACT_ATOMS: atom_id res chain seq x y z
N MET A 1 1.82 22.01 -20.76
CA MET A 1 1.68 20.65 -21.34
C MET A 1 0.90 19.77 -20.38
N LYS A 2 -0.14 19.07 -20.85
CA LYS A 2 -0.88 18.07 -20.07
C LYS A 2 -0.45 16.67 -20.53
N VAL A 3 -0.12 15.80 -19.60
CA VAL A 3 0.28 14.39 -19.86
C VAL A 3 -0.74 13.49 -19.18
N ALA A 4 -1.55 12.78 -19.96
CA ALA A 4 -2.51 11.83 -19.41
C ALA A 4 -1.80 10.51 -19.02
N VAL A 5 -2.04 10.05 -17.80
CA VAL A 5 -1.49 8.82 -17.23
C VAL A 5 -2.66 7.92 -16.87
N ALA A 6 -2.95 6.95 -17.75
CA ALA A 6 -3.99 5.97 -17.55
C ALA A 6 -3.38 4.66 -17.04
N GLY A 7 -3.73 4.26 -15.82
CA GLY A 7 -3.16 3.07 -15.21
C GLY A 7 -3.45 2.96 -13.72
N ASP A 8 -2.86 1.94 -13.12
CA ASP A 8 -2.89 1.71 -11.68
C ASP A 8 -1.84 2.56 -10.95
N GLN A 9 -1.77 2.39 -9.63
CA GLN A 9 -0.80 3.10 -8.81
C GLN A 9 0.67 2.75 -9.19
N SER A 10 0.93 1.51 -9.64
CA SER A 10 2.28 1.06 -9.99
C SER A 10 2.79 1.73 -11.28
N TYR A 11 1.89 1.92 -12.26
CA TYR A 11 2.19 2.67 -13.47
C TYR A 11 2.47 4.15 -13.14
N LEU A 12 1.67 4.77 -12.27
CA LEU A 12 1.94 6.14 -11.81
C LEU A 12 3.30 6.24 -11.09
N SER A 13 3.68 5.25 -10.29
CA SER A 13 5.01 5.19 -9.66
C SER A 13 6.14 5.21 -10.68
N THR A 14 5.96 4.50 -11.81
CA THR A 14 6.94 4.46 -12.90
C THR A 14 7.10 5.84 -13.54
N ILE A 15 5.98 6.53 -13.81
CA ILE A 15 6.00 7.89 -14.34
C ILE A 15 6.64 8.88 -13.35
N LEU A 16 6.35 8.76 -12.05
CA LEU A 16 6.96 9.58 -11.01
C LEU A 16 8.49 9.43 -10.98
N ARG A 17 9.00 8.21 -11.10
CA ARG A 17 10.45 7.94 -11.16
C ARG A 17 11.10 8.65 -12.33
N PHE A 18 10.52 8.50 -13.52
CA PHE A 18 11.04 9.16 -14.72
C PHE A 18 10.95 10.69 -14.60
N PHE A 19 9.86 11.21 -14.03
CA PHE A 19 9.69 12.65 -13.80
C PHE A 19 10.80 13.23 -12.92
N VAL A 20 11.11 12.61 -11.77
CA VAL A 20 12.18 13.13 -10.90
C VAL A 20 13.57 12.93 -11.50
N GLU A 21 13.80 11.83 -12.22
CA GLU A 21 15.09 11.52 -12.85
C GLU A 21 15.41 12.51 -13.98
N GLN A 22 14.46 12.73 -14.88
CA GLN A 22 14.65 13.61 -16.03
C GLN A 22 14.75 15.08 -15.64
N LEU A 23 14.06 15.49 -14.58
CA LEU A 23 14.04 16.90 -14.14
C LEU A 23 15.07 17.23 -13.06
N ALA A 24 15.71 16.24 -12.41
CA ALA A 24 16.69 16.48 -11.35
C ALA A 24 17.80 17.47 -11.76
N ASN A 25 18.20 17.45 -13.03
CA ASN A 25 19.26 18.29 -13.60
C ASN A 25 18.74 19.44 -14.50
N LYS A 26 17.44 19.75 -14.46
CA LYS A 26 16.81 20.85 -15.22
C LYS A 26 16.57 22.06 -14.33
N THR A 27 16.26 23.21 -14.93
CA THR A 27 15.85 24.40 -14.17
C THR A 27 14.45 24.19 -13.58
N PRO A 28 14.15 24.77 -12.40
CA PRO A 28 12.84 24.61 -11.75
C PRO A 28 11.65 25.05 -12.62
N ASP A 29 11.85 25.94 -13.58
CA ASP A 29 10.80 26.43 -14.48
C ASP A 29 10.09 25.29 -15.23
N TRP A 30 10.81 24.21 -15.56
CA TRP A 30 10.25 23.00 -16.19
C TRP A 30 9.09 22.38 -15.39
N LEU A 31 9.13 22.49 -14.06
CA LEU A 31 8.09 21.95 -13.18
C LEU A 31 6.73 22.66 -13.37
N SER A 32 6.75 23.92 -13.83
CA SER A 32 5.53 24.69 -14.08
C SER A 32 4.86 24.36 -15.43
N TYR A 33 5.63 23.82 -16.39
CA TYR A 33 5.15 23.54 -17.73
C TYR A 33 4.48 22.18 -17.89
N ILE A 34 4.70 21.25 -16.96
CA ILE A 34 4.19 19.87 -17.03
C ILE A 34 3.08 19.67 -15.99
N ARG A 35 1.99 19.03 -16.40
CA ARG A 35 0.91 18.62 -15.52
C ARG A 35 0.43 17.23 -15.89
N PHE A 36 0.37 16.35 -14.91
CA PHE A 36 -0.10 14.98 -15.11
C PHE A 36 -1.59 14.88 -14.84
N LEU A 37 -2.33 14.22 -15.72
CA LEU A 37 -3.75 13.92 -15.54
C LEU A 37 -3.88 12.44 -15.21
N VAL A 38 -4.28 12.13 -13.99
CA VAL A 38 -4.36 10.74 -13.51
C VAL A 38 -5.71 10.16 -13.91
N ILE A 39 -5.71 9.15 -14.77
CA ILE A 39 -6.90 8.39 -15.17
C ILE A 39 -6.81 7.03 -14.46
N PRO A 40 -7.56 6.84 -13.36
CA PRO A 40 -7.35 5.70 -12.49
C PRO A 40 -7.93 4.42 -13.08
N ILE A 41 -7.09 3.39 -13.20
CA ILE A 41 -7.47 2.04 -13.59
C ILE A 41 -7.11 1.11 -12.42
N GLY A 42 -8.08 0.39 -11.87
CA GLY A 42 -7.88 -0.44 -10.68
C GLY A 42 -7.68 0.35 -9.37
N SER A 43 -6.94 -0.23 -8.41
CA SER A 43 -6.77 0.36 -7.08
C SER A 43 -5.80 1.55 -7.10
N HIS A 44 -6.34 2.76 -6.90
CA HIS A 44 -5.55 3.99 -6.96
C HIS A 44 -5.74 4.90 -5.72
N PRO A 45 -4.90 4.76 -4.66
CA PRO A 45 -5.00 5.56 -3.44
C PRO A 45 -4.92 7.07 -3.67
N LEU A 46 -4.03 7.52 -4.57
CA LEU A 46 -3.92 8.94 -4.93
C LEU A 46 -5.20 9.47 -5.58
N ALA A 47 -5.84 8.70 -6.47
CA ALA A 47 -7.11 9.10 -7.09
C ALA A 47 -8.27 9.15 -6.07
N LYS A 48 -8.29 8.21 -5.10
CA LYS A 48 -9.25 8.24 -3.98
C LYS A 48 -9.08 9.50 -3.14
N TYR A 49 -7.84 9.89 -2.86
CA TYR A 49 -7.54 11.15 -2.15
C TYR A 49 -7.92 12.37 -2.99
N MET A 50 -7.61 12.40 -4.30
CA MET A 50 -8.06 13.48 -5.20
C MET A 50 -9.56 13.66 -5.18
N ALA A 51 -10.30 12.56 -5.20
CA ALA A 51 -11.77 12.56 -5.16
C ALA A 51 -12.36 13.12 -3.85
N SER A 52 -11.59 13.22 -2.76
CA SER A 52 -12.07 13.81 -1.51
C SER A 52 -12.11 15.34 -1.55
N PHE A 53 -11.36 15.97 -2.46
CA PHE A 53 -11.34 17.42 -2.61
C PHE A 53 -11.71 17.92 -4.02
N ASP A 54 -11.80 17.05 -5.02
CA ASP A 54 -12.30 17.39 -6.36
C ASP A 54 -13.55 16.54 -6.68
N SER A 55 -14.72 17.11 -6.44
CA SER A 55 -16.03 16.47 -6.66
C SER A 55 -16.31 16.17 -8.14
N ARG A 56 -15.74 16.94 -9.07
CA ARG A 56 -15.87 16.68 -10.51
C ARG A 56 -15.00 15.50 -10.93
N PHE A 57 -13.79 15.42 -10.40
CA PHE A 57 -12.94 14.25 -10.60
C PHE A 57 -13.60 13.00 -10.00
N ASN A 58 -14.18 13.12 -8.80
CA ASN A 58 -14.91 12.05 -8.14
C ASN A 58 -16.08 11.53 -9.01
N SER A 59 -16.93 12.41 -9.53
CA SER A 59 -18.08 11.99 -10.34
C SER A 59 -17.69 11.34 -11.67
N ILE A 60 -16.54 11.71 -12.24
CA ILE A 60 -16.08 11.18 -13.54
C ILE A 60 -15.38 9.82 -13.39
N PHE A 61 -14.61 9.60 -12.32
CA PHE A 61 -13.71 8.43 -12.25
C PHE A 61 -13.93 7.52 -11.03
N MET A 62 -14.73 7.91 -10.03
CA MET A 62 -14.93 7.12 -8.81
C MET A 62 -16.31 6.47 -8.72
N ASP A 63 -17.19 6.67 -9.70
CA ASP A 63 -18.50 6.02 -9.74
C ASP A 63 -18.38 4.51 -9.98
N THR A 64 -19.48 3.79 -9.71
CA THR A 64 -19.52 2.33 -9.88
C THR A 64 -19.29 1.93 -11.33
N ALA A 65 -19.87 2.65 -12.28
CA ALA A 65 -19.74 2.35 -13.71
C ALA A 65 -18.27 2.37 -14.19
N TRP A 66 -17.48 3.37 -13.78
CA TRP A 66 -16.05 3.41 -14.11
C TRP A 66 -15.28 2.29 -13.43
N ARG A 67 -15.51 2.06 -12.12
CA ARG A 67 -14.81 1.01 -11.38
C ARG A 67 -15.10 -0.38 -11.94
N ASP A 68 -16.35 -0.67 -12.24
CA ASP A 68 -16.76 -1.97 -12.77
C ASP A 68 -16.13 -2.21 -14.15
N LEU A 69 -16.11 -1.21 -15.03
CA LEU A 69 -15.43 -1.32 -16.32
C LEU A 69 -13.91 -1.58 -16.16
N MET A 70 -13.25 -0.85 -15.26
CA MET A 70 -11.79 -0.90 -15.11
C MET A 70 -11.27 -2.04 -14.22
N VAL A 71 -12.16 -2.71 -13.47
CA VAL A 71 -11.83 -3.88 -12.64
C VAL A 71 -12.25 -5.18 -13.33
N LYS A 72 -13.32 -5.17 -14.12
CA LYS A 72 -13.87 -6.37 -14.75
C LYS A 72 -13.17 -6.63 -16.08
N GLU A 73 -12.06 -7.34 -16.01
CA GLU A 73 -11.48 -7.97 -17.18
C GLU A 73 -12.49 -9.02 -17.71
N SER A 74 -12.90 -8.90 -18.97
CA SER A 74 -13.57 -9.95 -19.77
C SER A 74 -15.08 -10.24 -19.61
N GLN A 75 -15.97 -9.24 -19.64
CA GLN A 75 -17.32 -9.49 -20.16
C GLN A 75 -17.69 -8.49 -21.26
N PRO A 76 -18.07 -8.96 -22.47
CA PRO A 76 -18.59 -8.06 -23.51
C PRO A 76 -19.85 -7.36 -22.98
N PRO A 77 -20.03 -6.07 -23.28
CA PRO A 77 -21.20 -5.33 -22.84
C PRO A 77 -22.47 -6.03 -23.36
N VAL A 78 -23.44 -6.24 -22.46
CA VAL A 78 -24.71 -6.92 -22.75
C VAL A 78 -25.57 -6.08 -23.69
N SER A 79 -25.34 -4.75 -23.75
CA SER A 79 -25.92 -3.84 -24.74
C SER A 79 -25.03 -2.61 -25.01
N PRO A 80 -25.13 -1.97 -26.20
CA PRO A 80 -24.43 -0.70 -26.51
C PRO A 80 -24.91 0.50 -25.67
N ALA A 81 -26.10 0.41 -25.06
CA ALA A 81 -26.64 1.47 -24.22
C ALA A 81 -26.02 1.47 -22.81
N ASP A 82 -25.40 0.36 -22.40
CA ASP A 82 -24.75 0.20 -21.10
C ASP A 82 -23.24 0.53 -21.13
N SER A 83 -22.69 0.89 -22.31
CA SER A 83 -21.29 1.29 -22.41
C SER A 83 -21.11 2.72 -21.92
N ILE A 84 -20.41 2.87 -20.80
CA ILE A 84 -19.92 4.15 -20.29
C ILE A 84 -19.10 4.92 -21.35
N ASP A 85 -19.36 6.22 -21.49
CA ASP A 85 -18.62 7.11 -22.39
C ASP A 85 -17.20 7.42 -21.85
N VAL A 86 -16.28 6.47 -22.03
CA VAL A 86 -14.88 6.59 -21.60
C VAL A 86 -14.22 7.79 -22.28
N ALA A 87 -14.44 7.95 -23.59
CA ALA A 87 -13.80 9.00 -24.37
C ALA A 87 -14.28 10.39 -23.91
N GLY A 88 -15.58 10.59 -23.74
CA GLY A 88 -16.14 11.85 -23.26
C GLY A 88 -15.66 12.20 -21.85
N ARG A 89 -15.57 11.23 -20.94
CA ARG A 89 -15.01 11.42 -19.59
C ARG A 89 -13.54 11.88 -19.64
N VAL A 90 -12.72 11.25 -20.47
CA VAL A 90 -11.30 11.63 -20.65
C VAL A 90 -11.16 13.00 -21.30
N VAL A 91 -11.95 13.30 -22.35
CA VAL A 91 -11.97 14.62 -23.02
C VAL A 91 -12.41 15.72 -22.03
N GLN A 92 -13.43 15.45 -21.22
CA GLN A 92 -13.88 16.38 -20.18
C GLN A 92 -12.76 16.68 -19.18
N TYR A 93 -11.99 15.66 -18.76
CA TYR A 93 -10.85 15.84 -17.86
C TYR A 93 -9.71 16.61 -18.52
N LEU A 94 -9.36 16.29 -19.76
CA LEU A 94 -8.36 17.02 -20.56
C LEU A 94 -8.70 18.50 -20.71
N GLY A 95 -9.96 18.84 -20.98
CA GLY A 95 -10.41 20.23 -21.13
C GLY A 95 -10.55 20.97 -19.80
N GLY A 96 -11.04 20.30 -18.76
CA GLY A 96 -11.44 20.94 -17.50
C GLY A 96 -10.36 20.99 -16.41
N ALA A 97 -9.36 20.11 -16.43
CA ALA A 97 -8.32 20.05 -15.39
C ALA A 97 -7.25 21.14 -15.55
N ASN A 98 -7.60 22.37 -15.16
CA ASN A 98 -6.77 23.55 -15.37
C ASN A 98 -6.00 24.01 -14.13
N VAL A 99 -6.36 23.48 -12.95
CA VAL A 99 -5.66 23.72 -11.68
C VAL A 99 -4.63 22.62 -11.46
N SER A 100 -3.51 22.94 -10.83
CA SER A 100 -2.46 21.96 -10.48
C SER A 100 -2.40 21.78 -8.98
N HIS A 101 -2.66 20.56 -8.50
CA HIS A 101 -2.37 20.15 -7.13
C HIS A 101 -0.93 19.62 -7.05
N GLN A 102 -0.19 20.05 -6.03
CA GLN A 102 1.23 19.73 -5.86
C GLN A 102 1.38 18.61 -4.83
N PHE A 103 1.50 17.37 -5.29
CA PHE A 103 1.71 16.23 -4.40
C PHE A 103 3.15 16.20 -3.89
N PRO A 104 3.40 16.17 -2.57
CA PRO A 104 4.76 16.11 -2.05
C PRO A 104 5.43 14.79 -2.43
N ILE A 105 6.70 14.87 -2.84
CA ILE A 105 7.52 13.69 -3.17
C ILE A 105 8.39 13.36 -1.97
N SER A 106 8.33 12.12 -1.52
CA SER A 106 9.18 11.55 -0.48
C SER A 106 10.19 10.57 -1.06
N GLU A 107 11.16 10.17 -0.24
CA GLU A 107 12.24 9.27 -0.62
C GLU A 107 12.20 8.01 0.21
N ALA A 108 12.27 6.85 -0.45
CA ALA A 108 12.54 5.57 0.15
C ALA A 108 13.92 5.07 -0.28
N MET A 109 14.82 4.87 0.68
CA MET A 109 16.11 4.22 0.49
C MET A 109 15.99 2.75 0.88
N LEU A 110 16.04 1.85 -0.11
CA LEU A 110 16.04 0.41 0.08
C LEU A 110 17.48 -0.10 0.12
N THR A 111 17.83 -0.88 1.14
CA THR A 111 19.15 -1.54 1.24
C THR A 111 18.98 -3.05 1.07
N TYR A 112 19.68 -3.63 0.12
CA TYR A 112 19.61 -5.07 -0.17
C TYR A 112 20.82 -5.80 0.43
N LYS A 113 20.64 -7.10 0.71
CA LYS A 113 21.78 -7.97 1.03
C LYS A 113 22.49 -8.36 -0.26
N GLN A 114 23.83 -8.34 -0.24
CA GLN A 114 24.63 -8.77 -1.38
C GLN A 114 24.48 -10.26 -1.69
N LYS A 115 24.74 -10.60 -2.94
CA LYS A 115 24.87 -11.99 -3.41
C LYS A 115 26.27 -12.57 -3.16
N SER A 116 27.29 -11.74 -2.94
CA SER A 116 28.69 -12.13 -2.70
C SER A 116 29.24 -11.51 -1.41
N PRO A 117 30.34 -12.05 -0.82
CA PRO A 117 30.93 -11.55 0.43
C PRO A 117 31.88 -10.34 0.27
N ASP A 118 32.16 -9.89 -0.97
CA ASP A 118 33.25 -8.94 -1.28
C ASP A 118 32.75 -7.61 -1.89
N GLU A 119 31.44 -7.38 -1.93
CA GLU A 119 30.84 -6.13 -2.42
C GLU A 119 30.42 -5.21 -1.27
N ASP A 120 30.00 -3.97 -1.55
CA ASP A 120 29.31 -3.09 -0.61
C ASP A 120 27.77 -3.23 -0.75
N SER A 121 26.99 -2.98 0.31
CA SER A 121 25.53 -3.17 0.25
C SER A 121 24.92 -2.21 -0.77
N CYS A 122 24.17 -2.70 -1.76
CA CYS A 122 23.57 -1.82 -2.75
C CYS A 122 22.35 -1.08 -2.17
N GLN A 123 22.30 0.22 -2.43
CA GLN A 123 21.21 1.11 -2.02
C GLN A 123 20.45 1.59 -3.24
N LYS A 124 19.12 1.61 -3.15
CA LYS A 124 18.24 2.15 -4.19
C LYS A 124 17.33 3.22 -3.61
N PHE A 125 17.36 4.41 -4.19
CA PHE A 125 16.51 5.53 -3.84
C PHE A 125 15.28 5.55 -4.75
N VAL A 126 14.10 5.58 -4.15
CA VAL A 126 12.82 5.48 -4.85
C VAL A 126 11.95 6.67 -4.42
N PRO A 127 11.55 7.56 -5.36
CA PRO A 127 10.59 8.60 -5.07
C PRO A 127 9.21 7.97 -4.85
N PHE A 128 8.45 8.52 -3.91
CA PHE A 128 7.10 8.03 -3.66
C PHE A 128 6.14 9.12 -3.19
N VAL A 129 4.85 8.83 -3.33
CA VAL A 129 3.75 9.57 -2.69
C VAL A 129 3.12 8.74 -1.55
N ALA A 130 3.10 7.41 -1.65
CA ALA A 130 2.72 6.49 -0.57
C ALA A 130 3.59 5.21 -0.49
N VAL A 131 3.76 4.66 0.72
CA VAL A 131 4.51 3.41 1.00
C VAL A 131 3.66 2.46 1.85
N ARG A 132 3.72 1.16 1.55
CA ARG A 132 3.08 0.13 2.37
C ARG A 132 4.00 -1.09 2.55
N VAL A 133 4.10 -1.55 3.79
CA VAL A 133 4.75 -2.81 4.18
C VAL A 133 3.66 -3.76 4.68
N ARG A 134 3.53 -4.91 4.03
CA ARG A 134 2.56 -5.95 4.41
C ARG A 134 3.28 -7.19 4.92
N SER A 135 2.76 -7.78 6.00
CA SER A 135 3.17 -9.11 6.44
C SER A 135 2.79 -10.17 5.41
N LEU A 136 3.57 -11.25 5.36
CA LEU A 136 3.36 -12.42 4.52
C LEU A 136 1.88 -12.86 4.58
N LEU A 137 1.27 -12.96 3.41
CA LEU A 137 -0.03 -13.59 3.16
C LEU A 137 -1.23 -12.80 3.71
N ASP A 138 -1.66 -11.76 2.99
CA ASP A 138 -3.08 -11.44 2.95
C ASP A 138 -3.58 -12.02 1.62
N SER A 139 -4.36 -13.10 1.76
CA SER A 139 -5.41 -13.45 0.80
C SER A 139 -6.20 -12.19 0.51
N ASP A 140 -6.49 -11.98 -0.76
CA ASP A 140 -7.34 -10.90 -1.24
C ASP A 140 -8.72 -11.04 -0.57
N ASP A 141 -9.08 -10.11 0.30
CA ASP A 141 -10.47 -9.98 0.75
C ASP A 141 -10.76 -8.56 1.24
N ALA A 142 -11.26 -7.75 0.31
CA ALA A 142 -12.23 -6.71 0.57
C ALA A 142 -12.95 -6.28 -0.73
N MET A 143 -13.80 -7.16 -1.27
CA MET A 143 -15.05 -6.72 -1.90
C MET A 143 -16.13 -7.79 -1.73
N GLY A 144 -17.22 -7.40 -1.06
CA GLY A 144 -18.28 -8.27 -0.57
C GLY A 144 -19.08 -9.03 -1.64
N GLY A 145 -19.69 -10.12 -1.20
CA GLY A 145 -20.54 -10.96 -2.05
C GLY A 145 -20.92 -12.28 -1.38
N ASN A 146 -21.57 -12.18 -0.23
CA ASN A 146 -22.29 -13.27 0.41
C ASN A 146 -23.28 -13.88 -0.60
N THR A 147 -22.94 -15.04 -1.15
CA THR A 147 -23.93 -16.01 -1.65
C THR A 147 -23.51 -17.41 -1.21
N SER A 148 -24.23 -17.90 -0.21
CA SER A 148 -24.33 -19.32 0.11
C SER A 148 -24.86 -20.09 -1.11
N ILE A 149 -24.07 -21.00 -1.66
CA ILE A 149 -24.60 -22.10 -2.47
C ILE A 149 -23.80 -23.37 -2.17
N LEU A 150 -24.43 -24.19 -1.34
CA LEU A 150 -24.12 -25.60 -1.11
C LEU A 150 -23.92 -26.30 -2.47
N SER A 151 -22.77 -26.93 -2.67
CA SER A 151 -22.57 -27.87 -3.79
C SER A 151 -22.28 -29.24 -3.20
N SER A 152 -23.35 -30.03 -3.06
CA SER A 152 -23.34 -31.45 -2.78
C SER A 152 -22.73 -32.24 -3.94
N PRO A 153 -21.87 -33.25 -3.72
CA PRO A 153 -21.52 -34.21 -4.76
C PRO A 153 -22.62 -35.26 -4.91
N THR A 154 -22.99 -35.54 -6.16
CA THR A 154 -23.87 -36.64 -6.60
C THR A 154 -23.24 -38.01 -6.36
N PRO A 155 -24.06 -39.05 -6.08
CA PRO A 155 -23.56 -40.42 -5.84
C PRO A 155 -23.20 -41.13 -7.16
N PRO A 156 -22.16 -41.99 -7.20
CA PRO A 156 -21.90 -42.82 -8.37
C PRO A 156 -22.85 -44.02 -8.42
N SER A 157 -23.42 -44.22 -9.61
CA SER A 157 -24.29 -45.34 -9.97
C SER A 157 -23.58 -46.68 -9.84
N ALA A 158 -24.31 -47.66 -9.30
CA ALA A 158 -23.92 -49.05 -9.21
C ALA A 158 -23.75 -49.70 -10.59
N GLY A 159 -22.74 -50.56 -10.70
CA GLY A 159 -22.60 -51.59 -11.72
C GLY A 159 -22.15 -52.88 -11.01
N PRO A 160 -22.81 -54.04 -11.22
CA PRO A 160 -22.51 -55.27 -10.50
C PRO A 160 -21.45 -56.11 -11.24
N TYR A 161 -20.84 -57.04 -10.49
CA TYR A 161 -20.02 -58.21 -10.86
C TYR A 161 -18.55 -58.16 -10.44
N GLY A 162 -18.16 -59.14 -9.61
CA GLY A 162 -16.79 -59.67 -9.53
C GLY A 162 -16.21 -59.79 -8.13
N LYS A 163 -16.32 -60.98 -7.52
CA LYS A 163 -15.66 -61.41 -6.27
C LYS A 163 -14.13 -61.36 -6.40
N GLU A 164 -13.40 -60.99 -5.33
CA GLU A 164 -12.48 -61.90 -4.65
C GLU A 164 -11.87 -61.31 -3.36
N ILE A 165 -11.38 -62.24 -2.54
CA ILE A 165 -11.07 -62.19 -1.12
C ILE A 165 -9.60 -61.76 -0.91
N GLY A 166 -9.27 -61.06 0.19
CA GLY A 166 -7.95 -61.24 0.79
C GLY A 166 -7.25 -60.03 1.43
N SER A 167 -7.06 -60.13 2.75
CA SER A 167 -5.84 -59.82 3.53
C SER A 167 -5.37 -58.36 3.73
N THR A 168 -5.57 -57.84 4.95
CA THR A 168 -4.52 -57.12 5.73
C THR A 168 -3.35 -58.09 6.06
N PRO A 169 -2.05 -57.71 6.27
CA PRO A 169 -1.51 -56.61 7.12
C PRO A 169 -0.09 -56.08 6.65
N PRO A 170 0.86 -55.56 7.48
CA PRO A 170 0.88 -54.56 8.57
C PRO A 170 1.73 -53.28 8.23
N GLN A 171 1.80 -52.32 9.17
CA GLN A 171 2.59 -51.08 9.10
C GLN A 171 4.11 -51.30 9.04
N SER A 172 4.82 -50.37 8.37
CA SER A 172 6.26 -50.11 8.58
C SER A 172 6.65 -48.65 8.25
N PRO A 173 7.71 -48.10 8.88
CA PRO A 173 7.90 -46.66 9.12
C PRO A 173 8.81 -46.01 8.07
N SER A 174 8.60 -44.74 7.72
CA SER A 174 9.58 -43.98 6.91
C SER A 174 9.54 -42.46 7.18
N VAL A 175 10.50 -42.07 8.03
CA VAL A 175 11.36 -40.88 8.01
C VAL A 175 10.89 -39.64 7.22
N SER A 176 10.51 -38.61 7.99
CA SER A 176 10.94 -37.22 7.81
C SER A 176 10.92 -36.62 6.40
N THR A 177 9.81 -36.02 6.01
CA THR A 177 9.85 -34.69 5.37
C THR A 177 8.53 -33.98 5.65
N ALA A 178 8.40 -33.43 6.87
CA ALA A 178 7.35 -32.47 7.16
C ALA A 178 7.66 -31.16 6.41
N LEU A 179 7.35 -31.12 5.12
CA LEU A 179 7.00 -29.88 4.44
C LEU A 179 5.49 -29.71 4.57
N SER A 180 5.04 -29.52 5.81
CA SER A 180 3.81 -28.79 6.03
C SER A 180 4.16 -27.32 5.77
N PRO A 181 3.56 -26.63 4.78
CA PRO A 181 3.62 -25.18 4.81
C PRO A 181 2.85 -24.80 6.06
N CYS A 182 3.56 -24.27 7.06
CA CYS A 182 2.97 -23.75 8.28
C CYS A 182 1.87 -22.74 7.89
N SER A 183 0.63 -23.19 7.94
CA SER A 183 -0.55 -22.35 8.00
C SER A 183 -0.52 -21.64 9.35
N GLY A 184 0.13 -20.49 9.40
CA GLY A 184 0.20 -19.65 10.58
C GLY A 184 0.36 -18.20 10.17
N ASN A 185 -0.51 -17.33 10.67
CA ASN A 185 -0.37 -15.87 10.63
C ASN A 185 0.99 -15.45 11.22
N GLU A 186 2.08 -15.54 10.45
CA GLU A 186 3.36 -15.02 10.87
C GLU A 186 3.31 -13.49 10.85
N LEU A 187 3.40 -12.90 12.03
CA LEU A 187 3.47 -11.46 12.20
C LEU A 187 4.89 -10.99 11.88
N MET A 188 5.02 -9.87 11.17
CA MET A 188 6.30 -9.26 10.89
C MET A 188 6.93 -8.68 12.17
N GLY A 189 7.94 -9.37 12.70
CA GLY A 189 8.78 -8.81 13.75
C GLY A 189 9.65 -7.68 13.20
N LEU A 190 9.26 -6.43 13.45
CA LEU A 190 9.99 -5.25 12.98
C LEU A 190 10.51 -4.41 14.16
N GLN A 191 11.64 -3.75 13.92
CA GLN A 191 12.08 -2.58 14.66
C GLN A 191 11.92 -1.36 13.75
N VAL A 192 11.24 -0.34 14.25
CA VAL A 192 10.97 0.90 13.53
C VAL A 192 11.51 2.05 14.37
N ASP A 193 12.60 2.65 13.91
CA ASP A 193 13.15 3.88 14.48
C ASP A 193 12.60 5.06 13.68
N TYR A 194 11.95 6.03 14.32
CA TYR A 194 11.34 7.16 13.63
C TYR A 194 11.60 8.49 14.34
N TRP A 195 11.63 9.56 13.56
CA TRP A 195 11.86 10.92 14.03
C TRP A 195 10.62 11.74 13.77
N THR A 196 10.18 12.50 14.76
CA THR A 196 9.04 13.42 14.62
C THR A 196 9.52 14.83 14.32
N TRP A 197 8.82 15.50 13.41
CA TRP A 197 8.99 16.92 13.15
C TRP A 197 8.49 17.72 14.35
N GLN A 198 9.35 18.59 14.87
CA GLN A 198 8.93 19.62 15.81
C GLN A 198 8.71 20.88 14.99
N GLY A 199 7.47 21.35 14.94
CA GLY A 199 7.11 22.57 14.21
C GLY A 199 7.91 23.80 14.66
N PRO A 200 7.71 24.95 14.00
CA PRO A 200 8.43 26.19 14.30
C PRO A 200 8.21 26.72 15.74
N ASP A 201 7.16 26.28 16.44
CA ASP A 201 6.72 26.88 17.73
C ASP A 201 7.35 26.29 19.00
N LYS A 202 8.34 25.40 18.91
CA LYS A 202 9.05 24.87 20.09
C LYS A 202 10.54 25.22 20.13
N LYS A 203 10.88 26.47 19.83
CA LYS A 203 12.15 27.04 20.32
C LYS A 203 11.99 27.45 21.78
N LYS A 204 12.15 26.49 22.70
CA LYS A 204 12.69 26.84 24.02
C LYS A 204 14.18 27.09 23.83
N GLU A 205 14.59 28.28 24.24
CA GLU A 205 15.93 28.84 24.09
C GLU A 205 16.98 27.93 24.76
N GLY A 206 18.03 27.55 24.02
CA GLY A 206 19.27 27.04 24.60
C GLY A 206 19.48 25.52 24.63
N GLU A 207 19.44 24.83 23.47
CA GLU A 207 20.23 23.59 23.33
C GLU A 207 20.70 23.39 21.88
N LYS A 208 21.97 23.00 21.71
CA LYS A 208 22.66 22.92 20.42
C LYS A 208 22.13 21.76 19.55
N ARG A 209 21.60 22.14 18.38
CA ARG A 209 21.56 21.44 17.07
C ARG A 209 20.90 20.05 16.96
N ASP A 210 19.88 20.06 16.09
CA ASP A 210 19.62 19.09 15.01
C ASP A 210 19.56 17.62 15.38
N VAL A 211 18.34 17.14 15.62
CA VAL A 211 17.75 15.90 15.10
C VAL A 211 16.44 15.73 15.89
N GLY A 212 15.31 15.52 15.21
CA GLY A 212 14.00 15.36 15.87
C GLY A 212 14.01 14.29 16.98
N LEU A 213 13.00 14.27 17.84
CA LEU A 213 12.93 13.27 18.91
C LEU A 213 12.88 11.86 18.29
N LYS A 214 13.97 11.09 18.46
CA LYS A 214 14.04 9.70 17.98
C LYS A 214 13.18 8.83 18.88
N ASN A 215 12.24 8.11 18.28
CA ASN A 215 11.40 7.12 18.91
C ASN A 215 11.68 5.74 18.30
N THR A 216 11.41 4.69 19.07
CA THR A 216 11.65 3.30 18.63
C THR A 216 10.45 2.44 18.97
N LEU A 217 9.87 1.80 17.95
CA LEU A 217 8.77 0.85 18.07
C LEU A 217 9.25 -0.55 17.69
N LYS A 218 9.23 -1.47 18.64
CA LYS A 218 9.62 -2.88 18.44
C LYS A 218 8.42 -3.78 18.70
N SER A 219 7.80 -4.30 17.65
CA SER A 219 6.62 -5.16 17.79
C SER A 219 6.52 -6.19 16.66
N ASN A 220 5.52 -7.04 16.75
CA ASN A 220 5.14 -7.96 15.69
C ASN A 220 3.89 -7.38 15.03
N PHE A 221 4.03 -6.92 13.79
CA PHE A 221 3.01 -6.18 13.06
C PHE A 221 2.29 -7.08 12.06
N ARG A 222 0.97 -6.88 11.92
CA ARG A 222 0.20 -7.37 10.77
C ARG A 222 0.54 -6.53 9.53
N SER A 223 0.61 -5.21 9.70
CA SER A 223 0.92 -4.28 8.63
C SER A 223 1.53 -3.00 9.17
N LEU A 224 2.40 -2.40 8.36
CA LEU A 224 2.95 -1.06 8.58
C LEU A 224 2.75 -0.26 7.28
N GLN A 225 2.01 0.82 7.33
CA GLN A 225 1.78 1.69 6.17
C GLN A 225 2.31 3.08 6.49
N VAL A 226 2.97 3.73 5.51
CA VAL A 226 3.44 5.10 5.65
C VAL A 226 2.90 5.92 4.47
N SER A 227 2.17 6.99 4.77
CA SER A 227 1.53 7.84 3.76
C SER A 227 2.02 9.27 3.86
N ARG A 228 2.17 9.96 2.72
CA ARG A 228 2.25 11.43 2.64
C ARG A 228 0.93 12.09 2.29
N LEU A 229 -0.06 11.30 1.88
CA LEU A 229 -1.40 11.81 1.59
C LEU A 229 -2.09 12.16 2.93
N PRO A 230 -2.63 13.37 3.08
CA PRO A 230 -3.45 13.74 4.22
C PRO A 230 -4.62 12.80 4.45
N SER A 231 -5.06 12.71 5.71
CA SER A 231 -6.42 12.27 6.02
C SER A 231 -7.44 13.21 5.39
N GLY A 232 -8.50 12.65 4.79
CA GLY A 232 -9.36 13.33 3.83
C GLY A 232 -9.86 14.73 4.26
N GLY A 233 -9.87 15.66 3.29
CA GLY A 233 -10.42 17.02 3.43
C GLY A 233 -9.37 18.12 3.63
N GLU A 234 -8.13 17.79 4.02
CA GLU A 234 -7.07 18.79 4.20
C GLU A 234 -6.32 19.05 2.88
N LEU A 235 -6.34 20.30 2.41
CA LEU A 235 -5.75 20.68 1.11
C LEU A 235 -4.23 20.90 1.17
N THR A 236 -3.71 21.16 2.36
CA THR A 236 -2.28 21.38 2.56
C THR A 236 -1.63 20.06 2.93
N PRO A 237 -0.75 19.49 2.09
CA PRO A 237 -0.02 18.29 2.47
C PRO A 237 0.81 18.57 3.72
N PRO A 238 0.78 17.71 4.76
CA PRO A 238 1.61 17.91 5.94
C PRO A 238 3.08 17.95 5.52
N PRO A 239 3.97 18.63 6.26
CA PRO A 239 5.41 18.56 5.98
C PRO A 239 6.00 17.17 6.29
N CYS A 240 5.20 16.25 6.84
CA CYS A 240 5.64 14.99 7.41
C CYS A 240 4.80 13.80 6.95
N MET A 241 5.33 12.60 7.13
CA MET A 241 4.64 11.35 6.92
C MET A 241 3.73 11.00 8.10
N ALA A 242 2.70 10.21 7.83
CA ALA A 242 1.91 9.50 8.83
C ALA A 242 2.19 7.99 8.71
N MET A 243 2.38 7.31 9.83
CA MET A 243 2.55 5.86 9.89
C MET A 243 1.34 5.22 10.56
N THR A 244 0.72 4.25 9.89
CA THR A 244 -0.31 3.38 10.46
C THR A 244 0.28 2.01 10.73
N VAL A 245 0.21 1.54 11.98
CA VAL A 245 0.64 0.21 12.39
C VAL A 245 -0.54 -0.59 12.90
N VAL A 246 -0.64 -1.84 12.46
CA VAL A 246 -1.64 -2.79 12.98
C VAL A 246 -0.87 -3.89 13.70
N THR A 247 -1.16 -4.06 14.99
CA THR A 247 -0.58 -5.13 15.81
C THR A 247 -1.65 -6.16 16.16
N LYS A 248 -1.25 -7.43 16.22
CA LYS A 248 -2.11 -8.47 16.78
C LYS A 248 -1.87 -8.52 18.27
N GLU A 249 -2.87 -8.16 19.07
CA GLU A 249 -2.74 -8.26 20.51
C GLU A 249 -2.69 -9.74 20.92
N LYS A 250 -1.67 -10.15 21.68
CA LYS A 250 -1.78 -11.37 22.47
C LYS A 250 -2.75 -11.02 23.60
N ASN A 251 -3.98 -11.54 23.57
CA ASN A 251 -4.84 -11.55 24.75
C ASN A 251 -4.00 -12.15 25.91
N LYS A 252 -3.51 -11.30 26.83
CA LYS A 252 -3.09 -11.77 28.14
C LYS A 252 -4.38 -12.17 28.83
N LYS A 253 -4.82 -13.43 28.64
CA LYS A 253 -5.84 -14.03 29.49
C LYS A 253 -5.28 -13.98 30.92
N VAL A 254 -5.63 -12.95 31.68
CA VAL A 254 -5.60 -13.05 33.13
C VAL A 254 -6.59 -14.18 33.44
N ILE A 255 -6.09 -15.24 34.06
CA ILE A 255 -6.89 -16.39 34.46
C ILE A 255 -7.79 -15.92 35.61
N PHE A 256 -8.88 -15.23 35.29
CA PHE A 256 -10.01 -15.13 36.19
C PHE A 256 -11.07 -16.09 35.68
N LEU A 257 -11.22 -17.19 36.43
CA LEU A 257 -12.38 -18.07 36.32
C LEU A 257 -13.64 -17.24 36.49
N SER A 258 -14.45 -17.09 35.43
CA SER A 258 -15.86 -17.50 35.44
C SER A 258 -16.63 -17.09 34.18
N LYS A 259 -17.27 -18.12 33.58
CA LYS A 259 -18.56 -18.13 32.86
C LYS A 259 -18.70 -17.45 31.47
N LYS A 260 -19.07 -18.35 30.54
CA LYS A 260 -19.72 -18.24 29.21
C LYS A 260 -18.87 -17.75 28.02
N PRO A 261 -18.77 -18.56 26.95
CA PRO A 261 -18.11 -18.16 25.72
C PRO A 261 -19.06 -17.23 24.95
N LYS A 262 -18.72 -15.94 24.93
CA LYS A 262 -19.17 -15.04 23.88
C LYS A 262 -18.02 -14.93 22.90
N GLU A 263 -18.31 -15.26 21.63
CA GLU A 263 -17.42 -15.07 20.49
C GLU A 263 -16.77 -13.69 20.59
N LYS A 264 -15.46 -13.67 20.87
CA LYS A 264 -14.71 -12.44 21.09
C LYS A 264 -13.91 -12.23 19.81
N ASP A 265 -14.44 -11.39 18.93
CA ASP A 265 -13.73 -10.88 17.76
C ASP A 265 -12.32 -10.45 18.17
N LEU A 266 -11.34 -10.91 17.39
CA LEU A 266 -9.92 -10.63 17.59
C LEU A 266 -9.66 -9.15 17.26
N ASP A 267 -9.82 -8.27 18.25
CA ASP A 267 -9.52 -6.85 18.13
C ASP A 267 -8.05 -6.63 17.71
N SER A 268 -7.83 -6.27 16.45
CA SER A 268 -6.54 -5.81 15.95
C SER A 268 -6.43 -4.32 16.27
N LYS A 269 -5.59 -3.95 17.24
CA LYS A 269 -5.36 -2.54 17.58
C LYS A 269 -4.56 -1.85 16.46
N SER A 270 -5.25 -0.99 15.71
CA SER A 270 -4.65 -0.06 14.74
C SER A 270 -4.24 1.24 15.44
N GLN A 271 -3.03 1.73 15.16
CA GLN A 271 -2.52 2.99 15.67
C GLN A 271 -1.98 3.84 14.51
N VAL A 272 -2.35 5.12 14.47
CA VAL A 272 -1.78 6.11 13.56
C VAL A 272 -0.81 7.02 14.34
N ILE A 273 0.36 7.29 13.75
CA ILE A 273 1.40 8.17 14.28
C ILE A 273 1.71 9.21 13.21
N ASP A 274 1.33 10.45 13.47
CA ASP A 274 1.55 11.57 12.57
C ASP A 274 2.88 12.29 12.83
N GLY A 275 3.26 13.19 11.92
CA GLY A 275 4.39 14.09 12.13
C GLY A 275 5.75 13.43 11.95
N ILE A 276 5.87 12.33 11.21
CA ILE A 276 7.13 11.59 11.02
C ILE A 276 7.97 12.24 9.91
N SER A 277 9.15 12.76 10.24
CA SER A 277 10.08 13.34 9.26
C SER A 277 10.98 12.29 8.61
N ARG A 278 11.39 11.29 9.39
CA ARG A 278 12.25 10.18 8.96
C ARG A 278 11.83 8.88 9.66
N LEU A 279 11.97 7.76 8.97
CA LEU A 279 11.74 6.42 9.52
C LEU A 279 12.80 5.45 9.00
N ILE A 280 13.23 4.51 9.83
CA ILE A 280 14.08 3.38 9.48
C ILE A 280 13.37 2.13 9.98
N CYS A 281 13.18 1.16 9.09
CA CYS A 281 12.54 -0.10 9.41
C CYS A 281 13.49 -1.27 9.10
N THR A 282 13.71 -2.11 10.09
CA THR A 282 14.53 -3.31 10.04
C THR A 282 13.72 -4.50 10.53
N ALA A 283 13.99 -5.68 10.00
CA ALA A 283 13.49 -6.91 10.61
C ALA A 283 14.18 -7.15 11.96
N LYS A 284 13.46 -7.70 12.95
CA LYS A 284 14.03 -8.04 14.27
C LYS A 284 15.10 -9.12 14.16
N HIS A 285 14.94 -10.06 13.23
CA HIS A 285 15.91 -11.11 12.97
C HIS A 285 16.81 -10.69 11.81
N GLN A 286 18.13 -10.67 12.04
CA GLN A 286 19.11 -10.12 11.08
C GLN A 286 19.14 -10.84 9.72
N HIS A 287 18.67 -12.09 9.67
CA HIS A 287 18.60 -12.88 8.44
C HIS A 287 17.28 -12.75 7.69
N THR A 288 16.28 -12.07 8.27
CA THR A 288 14.98 -11.88 7.62
C THR A 288 15.07 -10.73 6.62
N MET A 289 14.73 -11.02 5.37
CA MET A 289 14.54 -10.01 4.34
C MET A 289 13.08 -9.56 4.30
N LEU A 290 12.88 -8.28 4.05
CA LEU A 290 11.58 -7.62 3.96
C LEU A 290 11.10 -7.60 2.51
N ARG A 291 9.78 -7.65 2.37
CA ARG A 291 9.06 -7.32 1.15
C ARG A 291 8.35 -5.98 1.35
N VAL A 292 8.67 -5.00 0.52
CA VAL A 292 8.19 -3.61 0.66
C VAL A 292 7.44 -3.22 -0.60
N THR A 293 6.26 -2.64 -0.48
CA THR A 293 5.51 -2.11 -1.63
C THR A 293 5.57 -0.57 -1.60
N ILE A 294 6.16 0.03 -2.62
CA ILE A 294 6.26 1.49 -2.76
C ILE A 294 5.40 1.90 -3.95
N ASP A 295 4.34 2.70 -3.70
CA ASP A 295 3.37 3.11 -4.72
C ASP A 295 2.91 1.96 -5.64
N GLY A 296 2.57 0.80 -5.06
CA GLY A 296 2.11 -0.37 -5.83
C GLY A 296 3.22 -1.23 -6.45
N VAL A 297 4.48 -0.77 -6.45
CA VAL A 297 5.61 -1.56 -6.94
C VAL A 297 6.21 -2.37 -5.80
N GLU A 298 6.31 -3.69 -5.98
CA GLU A 298 6.90 -4.59 -5.00
C GLU A 298 8.43 -4.63 -5.08
N TRP A 299 9.07 -4.65 -3.92
CA TRP A 299 10.51 -4.76 -3.72
C TRP A 299 10.78 -5.91 -2.75
N ASN A 300 11.55 -6.90 -3.21
CA ASN A 300 11.89 -8.10 -2.45
C ASN A 300 13.33 -8.04 -1.92
N ASP A 301 13.70 -8.94 -1.01
CA ASP A 301 15.07 -9.08 -0.51
C ASP A 301 15.67 -7.82 0.15
N VAL A 302 14.79 -6.98 0.73
CA VAL A 302 15.18 -5.72 1.39
C VAL A 302 15.64 -6.02 2.81
N LYS A 303 16.92 -5.76 3.14
CA LYS A 303 17.46 -5.94 4.49
C LYS A 303 16.85 -4.94 5.49
N PHE A 304 16.79 -3.68 5.07
CA PHE A 304 16.12 -2.60 5.77
C PHE A 304 15.79 -1.48 4.78
N PHE A 305 14.88 -0.61 5.17
CA PHE A 305 14.60 0.60 4.39
C PHE A 305 14.55 1.84 5.28
N GLN A 306 14.80 2.99 4.67
CA GLN A 306 14.68 4.29 5.30
C GLN A 306 13.73 5.14 4.47
N LEU A 307 12.88 5.91 5.14
CA LEU A 307 11.98 6.86 4.51
C LEU A 307 12.32 8.27 4.98
N ALA A 308 12.30 9.22 4.06
CA ALA A 308 12.39 10.65 4.34
C ALA A 308 11.18 11.36 3.73
N ALA A 309 10.63 12.34 4.45
CA ALA A 309 9.42 13.06 4.03
C ALA A 309 9.61 13.90 2.75
N GLN A 310 10.86 14.12 2.33
CA GLN A 310 11.19 15.00 1.22
C GLN A 310 12.26 14.38 0.31
N TRP A 311 12.00 14.42 -1.00
CA TRP A 311 12.97 14.09 -2.04
C TRP A 311 14.17 15.06 -2.01
N PRO A 312 15.42 14.60 -2.16
CA PRO A 312 16.60 15.44 -1.92
C PRO A 312 16.88 16.47 -3.02
N THR A 313 16.31 16.34 -4.22
CA THR A 313 16.53 17.28 -5.34
C THR A 313 15.62 18.51 -5.28
N HIS A 314 15.73 19.43 -6.24
CA HIS A 314 14.80 20.57 -6.34
C HIS A 314 13.37 20.16 -6.77
N VAL A 315 13.19 18.94 -7.27
CA VAL A 315 11.90 18.38 -7.68
C VAL A 315 11.14 17.89 -6.44
N LYS A 316 10.52 18.82 -5.71
CA LYS A 316 9.85 18.53 -4.43
C LYS A 316 8.41 18.04 -4.58
N HIS A 317 7.76 18.34 -5.69
CA HIS A 317 6.33 18.09 -5.89
C HIS A 317 6.05 17.45 -7.25
N PHE A 318 5.03 16.59 -7.29
CA PHE A 318 4.48 16.00 -8.49
C PHE A 318 3.20 16.75 -8.90
N PRO A 319 3.19 17.47 -10.03
CA PRO A 319 2.09 18.35 -10.42
C PRO A 319 0.96 17.56 -11.09
N VAL A 320 -0.16 17.39 -10.38
CA VAL A 320 -1.34 16.67 -10.89
C VAL A 320 -2.47 17.65 -11.19
N GLY A 321 -3.09 17.50 -12.35
CA GLY A 321 -4.20 18.34 -12.78
C GLY A 321 -5.52 17.96 -12.10
N ILE A 322 -6.20 18.98 -11.60
CA ILE A 322 -7.55 18.87 -11.02
C ILE A 322 -8.48 19.87 -11.71
N PHE A 323 -9.79 19.62 -11.65
CA PHE A 323 -10.79 20.58 -12.10
C PHE A 323 -10.82 21.80 -11.18
N GLY A 324 -10.68 21.57 -9.88
CA GLY A 324 -10.65 22.59 -8.85
C GLY A 324 -10.96 22.00 -7.48
N TYR A 325 -10.69 22.78 -6.44
CA TYR A 325 -11.06 22.38 -5.08
C TYR A 325 -12.55 22.56 -4.87
N SER A 326 -13.19 21.53 -4.34
CA SER A 326 -14.56 21.57 -3.87
C SER A 326 -14.64 22.55 -2.71
N LYS A 327 -15.73 23.32 -2.64
CA LYS A 327 -15.95 24.20 -1.49
C LYS A 327 -16.06 23.33 -0.23
N PRO A 328 -15.39 23.69 0.88
CA PRO A 328 -15.62 23.01 2.14
C PRO A 328 -17.11 23.13 2.49
N VAL A 329 -17.73 21.99 2.82
CA VAL A 329 -19.09 21.89 3.36
C VAL A 329 -19.03 22.20 4.85
#